data_AF-A0A430HX03-F1
#
_entry.id   AF-A0A430HX03-F1
#
_cell.length_a   1.000
_cell.length_b   1.000
_cell.length_c   1.000
_cell.angle_alpha   90.00
_cell.angle_beta   90.00
_cell.angle_gamma   90.00
#
_symmetry.space_group_name_H-M   'P 1'
#
loop_
_entity.id
_entity.type
_entity.pdbx_description
1 polymer ?
#
loop_
_entity_poly.entity_id
_entity_poly.type
_entity_poly.pdbx_seq_one_letter_code
_entity_poly.pdbx_strand_id
1 'polypeptide(L)'
;MYRVFEALDELNQTLEQAYGVPMTSNCMVPRNDMLALLDDLRNALPVEIDDAQDVLDKQEEILRGAEERARNMVAEAESQADDIVARARQDADTMVADAEHHASTLMAKAEDDADHLVGSARREAEDTVHRAQAEADRLVADGNASYDRSVSEGEAEQERLVSQTEIVRRANDEARRIVDTAHVDSERLRTECDEFVEGKLSEFEESLSGVLRTVTRDRQALRRGAGVSRRRTE
;
A
#
# COMPACT_ATOMS: atom_id res chain seq x y z
N MET A 1 -40.81 87.66 43.22
CA MET A 1 -41.39 86.70 44.18
C MET A 1 -41.59 87.25 45.59
N TYR A 2 -40.66 88.01 46.18
CA TYR A 2 -40.73 88.36 47.61
C TYR A 2 -41.88 89.31 48.01
N ARG A 3 -42.28 90.25 47.16
CA ARG A 3 -43.23 91.33 47.53
C ARG A 3 -44.68 90.87 47.72
N VAL A 4 -45.13 89.88 46.95
CA VAL A 4 -46.47 89.29 47.12
C VAL A 4 -46.56 88.52 48.43
N PHE A 5 -45.57 87.67 48.73
CA PHE A 5 -45.54 86.93 49.98
C PHE A 5 -45.40 87.87 51.19
N GLU A 6 -44.57 88.90 51.09
CA GLU A 6 -44.42 89.94 52.12
C GLU A 6 -45.74 90.68 52.37
N ALA A 7 -46.45 91.12 51.32
CA ALA A 7 -47.74 91.79 51.48
C ALA A 7 -48.86 90.86 52.01
N LEU A 8 -48.83 89.56 51.68
CA LEU A 8 -49.73 88.56 52.26
C LEU A 8 -49.44 88.31 53.74
N ASP A 9 -48.16 88.23 54.12
CA ASP A 9 -47.73 88.03 55.50
C ASP A 9 -48.06 89.27 56.36
N GLU A 10 -47.85 90.47 55.84
CA GLU A 10 -48.26 91.72 56.49
C GLU A 10 -49.78 91.84 56.61
N LEU A 11 -50.54 91.37 55.62
CA LEU A 11 -52.01 91.34 55.66
C LEU A 11 -52.49 90.36 56.74
N ASN A 12 -51.93 89.16 56.79
CA ASN A 12 -52.22 88.18 57.83
C ASN A 12 -51.87 88.70 59.22
N GLN A 13 -50.68 89.28 59.38
CA GLN A 13 -50.25 89.87 60.67
C GLN A 13 -51.18 91.00 61.12
N THR A 14 -51.62 91.85 60.19
CA THR A 14 -52.58 92.93 60.46
C THR A 14 -53.95 92.38 60.87
N LEU A 15 -54.39 91.26 60.28
CA LEU A 15 -55.62 90.56 60.69
C LEU A 15 -55.49 89.90 62.07
N GLU A 16 -54.36 89.26 62.37
CA GLU A 16 -54.11 88.62 63.67
C GLU A 16 -54.07 89.63 64.83
N GLN A 17 -53.59 90.84 64.57
CA GLN A 17 -53.53 91.93 65.55
C GLN A 17 -54.81 92.77 65.61
N ALA A 18 -55.81 92.47 64.77
CA ALA A 18 -57.05 93.25 64.72
C ALA A 18 -57.87 93.10 66.01
N TYR A 19 -58.43 94.21 66.49
CA TYR A 19 -59.23 94.21 67.71
C TYR A 19 -60.64 93.66 67.45
N GLY A 20 -61.05 92.63 68.20
CA GLY A 20 -62.42 92.09 68.15
C GLY A 20 -63.45 93.07 68.71
N VAL A 21 -64.61 93.17 68.07
CA VAL A 21 -65.74 93.98 68.57
C VAL A 21 -66.62 93.12 69.49
N PRO A 22 -66.82 93.51 70.77
CA PRO A 22 -67.54 92.69 71.75
C PRO A 22 -68.95 92.29 71.31
N MET A 23 -69.36 91.05 71.61
CA MET A 23 -70.67 90.48 71.24
C MET A 23 -70.91 90.35 69.73
N THR A 24 -69.87 90.38 68.89
CA THR A 24 -69.95 90.12 67.44
C THR A 24 -68.78 89.25 66.96
N SER A 25 -68.91 88.60 65.81
CA SER A 25 -67.81 87.89 65.14
C SER A 25 -66.89 88.81 64.31
N ASN A 26 -67.03 90.13 64.46
CA ASN A 26 -66.33 91.11 63.62
C ASN A 26 -65.07 91.64 64.33
N CYS A 27 -64.02 91.90 63.56
CA CYS A 27 -62.81 92.61 64.01
C CYS A 27 -62.71 93.99 63.34
N MET A 28 -62.11 94.94 64.06
CA MET A 28 -61.81 96.29 63.57
C MET A 28 -60.38 96.31 63.05
N VAL A 29 -60.21 96.66 61.78
CA VAL A 29 -58.92 96.70 61.10
C VAL A 29 -58.67 98.08 60.50
N PRO A 30 -57.43 98.61 60.52
CA PRO A 30 -57.10 99.87 59.86
C PRO A 30 -57.38 99.80 58.36
N ARG A 31 -58.44 100.49 57.92
CA ARG A 31 -58.92 100.43 56.52
C ARG A 31 -57.87 100.87 55.51
N ASN A 32 -57.09 101.91 55.80
CA ASN A 32 -56.11 102.45 54.85
C ASN A 32 -54.95 101.49 54.64
N ASP A 33 -54.43 100.90 55.72
CA ASP A 33 -53.31 99.95 55.65
C ASP A 33 -53.75 98.67 54.94
N MET A 34 -54.97 98.20 55.19
CA MET A 34 -55.55 97.05 54.48
C MET A 34 -55.75 97.29 52.99
N LEU A 35 -56.23 98.47 52.60
CA LEU A 35 -56.36 98.81 51.19
C LEU A 35 -55.00 98.97 50.51
N ALA A 36 -53.99 99.49 51.20
CA ALA A 36 -52.63 99.60 50.67
C ALA A 36 -52.03 98.21 50.40
N LEU A 37 -52.13 97.28 51.35
CA LEU A 37 -51.65 95.91 51.19
C LEU A 37 -52.39 95.17 50.07
N LEU A 38 -53.71 95.35 49.95
CA LEU A 38 -54.49 94.79 48.85
C LEU A 38 -54.14 95.40 47.50
N ASP A 39 -53.84 96.70 47.42
CA ASP A 39 -53.38 97.34 46.18
C ASP A 39 -51.96 96.90 45.80
N ASP A 40 -51.06 96.71 46.78
CA ASP A 40 -49.73 96.13 46.54
C ASP A 40 -49.84 94.70 46.02
N LEU A 41 -50.70 93.86 46.62
CA LEU A 41 -50.99 92.52 46.12
C LEU A 41 -51.60 92.55 44.73
N ARG A 42 -52.58 93.44 44.50
CA ARG A 42 -53.23 93.59 43.19
C ARG A 42 -52.25 94.00 42.09
N ASN A 43 -51.23 94.78 42.41
CA ASN A 43 -50.23 95.22 41.44
C ASN A 43 -49.11 94.19 41.25
N ALA A 44 -48.72 93.47 42.30
CA ALA A 44 -47.61 92.52 42.26
C ALA A 44 -48.03 91.12 41.79
N LEU A 45 -49.23 90.64 42.15
CA LEU A 45 -49.72 89.30 41.78
C LEU A 45 -49.76 89.04 40.27
N PRO A 46 -50.26 89.95 39.41
CA PRO A 46 -50.31 89.69 37.97
C PRO A 46 -48.91 89.46 37.38
N VAL A 47 -47.90 90.21 37.83
CA VAL A 47 -46.52 90.09 37.34
C VAL A 47 -45.91 88.76 37.75
N GLU A 48 -46.11 88.32 39.00
CA GLU A 48 -45.58 87.03 39.46
C GLU A 48 -46.27 85.83 38.78
N ILE A 49 -47.56 85.97 38.43
CA ILE A 49 -48.27 84.94 37.67
C ILE A 49 -47.76 84.89 36.23
N ASP A 50 -47.49 86.04 35.61
CA ASP A 50 -46.89 86.14 34.27
C ASP A 50 -45.50 85.49 34.23
N ASP A 51 -44.62 85.84 35.19
CA ASP A 51 -43.30 85.23 35.33
C ASP A 51 -43.37 83.71 35.54
N ALA A 52 -44.35 83.23 36.32
CA ALA A 52 -44.55 81.79 36.52
C ALA A 52 -45.05 81.09 35.25
N GLN A 53 -45.92 81.74 34.48
CA GLN A 53 -46.38 81.26 33.17
C GLN A 53 -45.24 81.18 32.17
N ASP A 54 -44.38 82.20 32.10
CA ASP A 54 -43.19 82.21 31.23
C ASP A 54 -42.25 81.04 31.53
N VAL A 55 -42.05 80.70 32.80
CA VAL A 55 -41.23 79.55 33.21
C VAL A 55 -41.88 78.23 32.79
N LEU A 56 -43.20 78.09 32.95
CA LEU A 56 -43.93 76.90 32.53
C LEU A 56 -43.90 76.72 31.00
N ASP A 57 -44.10 77.80 30.24
CA ASP A 57 -44.04 77.78 28.78
C ASP A 57 -42.63 77.39 28.29
N LYS A 58 -41.60 77.96 28.91
CA LYS A 58 -40.21 77.60 28.62
C LYS A 58 -39.89 76.14 28.98
N GLN A 59 -40.45 75.65 30.09
CA GLN A 59 -40.32 74.24 30.47
C GLN A 59 -40.98 73.34 29.42
N GLU A 60 -42.18 73.68 28.96
CA GLU A 60 -42.88 72.92 27.92
C GLU A 60 -42.09 72.92 26.60
N GLU A 61 -41.53 74.06 26.21
CA GLU A 61 -40.65 74.16 25.04
C GLU A 61 -39.43 73.23 25.17
N ILE A 62 -38.75 73.24 26.32
CA ILE A 62 -37.58 72.38 26.58
C ILE A 62 -37.97 70.90 26.55
N LEU A 63 -39.08 70.53 27.20
CA LEU A 63 -39.56 69.15 27.22
C LEU A 63 -39.89 68.67 25.81
N ARG A 64 -40.62 69.47 25.03
CA ARG A 64 -40.97 69.15 23.65
C ARG A 64 -39.73 68.99 22.78
N GLY A 65 -38.75 69.90 22.89
CA GLY A 65 -37.49 69.80 22.17
C GLY A 65 -36.59 68.66 22.63
N ALA A 66 -36.67 68.23 23.90
CA ALA A 66 -35.98 67.04 24.38
C ALA A 66 -36.62 65.75 23.87
N GLU A 67 -37.95 65.65 23.90
CA GLU A 67 -38.70 64.52 23.36
C GLU A 67 -38.47 64.35 21.85
N GLU A 68 -38.50 65.44 21.08
CA GLU A 68 -38.24 65.40 19.64
C GLU A 68 -36.82 64.91 19.34
N ARG A 69 -35.81 65.45 20.05
CA ARG A 69 -34.42 65.00 19.89
C ARG A 69 -34.26 63.53 20.27
N ALA A 70 -34.90 63.06 21.33
CA ALA A 70 -34.86 61.66 21.74
C ALA A 70 -35.51 60.76 20.68
N ARG A 71 -36.68 61.15 20.14
CA ARG A 71 -37.35 60.41 19.05
C ARG A 71 -36.47 60.33 17.80
N ASN A 72 -35.86 61.45 17.40
CA ASN A 72 -34.97 61.48 16.24
C ASN A 72 -33.73 60.60 16.45
N MET A 73 -33.14 60.63 17.65
CA MET A 73 -31.98 59.80 17.99
C MET A 73 -32.31 58.31 17.96
N VAL A 74 -33.47 57.90 18.49
CA VAL A 74 -33.91 56.50 18.44
C VAL A 74 -34.18 56.07 17.00
N ALA A 75 -34.89 56.88 16.21
CA ALA A 75 -35.17 56.57 14.81
C ALA A 75 -33.88 56.45 13.97
N GLU A 76 -32.90 57.31 14.20
CA GLU A 76 -31.60 57.24 13.55
C GLU A 76 -30.83 55.98 13.97
N ALA A 77 -30.81 55.65 15.26
CA ALA A 77 -30.16 54.44 15.77
C ALA A 77 -30.81 53.15 15.22
N GLU A 78 -32.14 53.11 15.13
CA GLU A 78 -32.88 52.00 14.53
C GLU A 78 -32.53 51.83 13.05
N SER A 79 -32.53 52.93 12.26
CA SER A 79 -32.13 52.88 10.85
C SER A 79 -30.69 52.42 10.67
N GLN A 80 -29.76 52.90 11.50
CA GLN A 80 -28.37 52.47 11.43
C GLN A 80 -28.22 50.98 11.80
N ALA A 81 -28.97 50.49 12.78
CA ALA A 81 -28.95 49.08 13.18
C ALA A 81 -29.47 48.19 12.03
N ASP A 82 -30.56 48.58 11.39
CA ASP A 82 -31.11 47.87 10.23
C ASP A 82 -30.11 47.82 9.08
N ASP A 83 -29.44 48.93 8.77
CA ASP A 83 -28.40 49.00 7.73
C ASP A 83 -27.17 48.14 8.04
N ILE A 84 -26.77 48.05 9.31
CA ILE A 84 -25.67 47.18 9.74
C ILE A 84 -26.06 45.72 9.56
N VAL A 85 -27.27 45.33 9.99
CA VAL A 85 -27.74 43.96 9.88
C VAL A 85 -27.94 43.55 8.42
N ALA A 86 -28.47 44.44 7.58
CA ALA A 86 -28.64 44.19 6.15
C ALA A 86 -27.28 43.95 5.46
N ARG A 87 -26.29 44.83 5.72
CA ARG A 87 -24.93 44.66 5.18
C ARG A 87 -24.28 43.37 5.67
N ALA A 88 -24.34 43.09 6.97
CA ALA A 88 -23.77 41.88 7.54
C ALA A 88 -24.37 40.60 6.93
N ARG A 89 -25.68 40.59 6.65
CA ARG A 89 -26.34 39.48 5.95
C ARG A 89 -25.85 39.34 4.51
N GLN A 90 -25.78 40.44 3.76
CA GLN A 90 -25.28 40.42 2.39
C GLN A 90 -23.81 39.94 2.31
N ASP A 91 -22.97 40.40 3.23
CA ASP A 91 -21.57 39.98 3.31
C ASP A 91 -21.47 38.48 3.65
N ALA A 92 -22.30 37.99 4.57
CA ALA A 92 -22.37 36.58 4.91
C ALA A 92 -22.83 35.72 3.72
N ASP A 93 -23.87 36.14 2.99
CA ASP A 93 -24.35 35.44 1.80
C ASP A 93 -23.27 35.36 0.72
N THR A 94 -22.53 36.46 0.51
CA THR A 94 -21.40 36.51 -0.42
C THR A 94 -20.28 35.56 0.01
N MET A 95 -19.93 35.55 1.30
CA MET A 95 -18.90 34.67 1.83
C MET A 95 -19.26 33.19 1.70
N VAL A 96 -20.54 32.84 1.92
CA VAL A 96 -21.03 31.47 1.71
C VAL A 96 -20.92 31.08 0.23
N ALA A 97 -21.36 31.94 -0.68
CA ALA A 97 -21.28 31.68 -2.12
C ALA A 97 -19.82 31.50 -2.60
N ASP A 98 -18.90 32.35 -2.13
CA ASP A 98 -17.47 32.24 -2.44
C ASP A 98 -16.88 30.95 -1.87
N ALA A 99 -17.23 30.58 -0.64
CA ALA A 99 -16.79 29.34 -0.01
C ALA A 99 -17.30 28.10 -0.76
N GLU A 100 -18.57 28.10 -1.17
CA GLU A 100 -19.17 27.02 -1.98
C GLU A 100 -18.47 26.89 -3.34
N HIS A 101 -18.20 28.00 -4.02
CA HIS A 101 -17.47 28.00 -5.29
C HIS A 101 -16.04 27.49 -5.14
N HIS A 102 -15.34 27.93 -4.10
CA HIS A 102 -13.98 27.47 -3.81
C HIS A 102 -13.97 25.98 -3.48
N ALA A 103 -14.90 25.50 -2.65
CA ALA A 103 -15.03 24.09 -2.31
C ALA A 103 -15.32 23.22 -3.55
N SER A 104 -16.23 23.65 -4.42
CA SER A 104 -16.53 22.96 -5.68
C SER A 104 -15.29 22.86 -6.57
N THR A 105 -14.51 23.93 -6.68
CA THR A 105 -13.27 23.95 -7.46
C THR A 105 -12.21 23.02 -6.86
N LEU A 106 -12.05 23.03 -5.54
CA LEU A 106 -11.12 22.13 -4.84
C LEU A 106 -11.52 20.67 -5.02
N MET A 107 -12.81 20.35 -4.91
CA MET A 107 -13.32 19.00 -5.12
C MET A 107 -13.09 18.52 -6.55
N ALA A 108 -13.39 19.35 -7.56
CA ALA A 108 -13.16 19.02 -8.96
C ALA A 108 -11.66 18.75 -9.23
N LYS A 109 -10.78 19.57 -8.67
CA LYS A 109 -9.33 19.35 -8.77
C LYS A 109 -8.88 18.08 -8.07
N ALA A 110 -9.38 17.82 -6.86
CA ALA A 110 -9.03 16.61 -6.12
C ALA A 110 -9.51 15.33 -6.82
N GLU A 111 -10.67 15.39 -7.50
CA GLU A 111 -11.20 14.29 -8.30
C GLU A 111 -10.33 14.05 -9.54
N ASP A 112 -9.94 15.10 -10.27
CA ASP A 112 -8.99 15.01 -11.40
C ASP A 112 -7.63 14.43 -10.97
N ASP A 113 -7.06 14.94 -9.86
CA ASP A 113 -5.80 14.45 -9.30
C ASP A 113 -5.90 12.96 -8.90
N ALA A 114 -7.03 12.54 -8.33
CA ALA A 114 -7.28 11.16 -7.93
C ALA A 114 -7.40 10.23 -9.15
N ASP A 115 -8.14 10.64 -10.18
CA ASP A 115 -8.27 9.89 -11.44
C ASP A 115 -6.93 9.77 -12.14
N HIS A 116 -6.13 10.84 -12.15
CA HIS A 116 -4.77 10.82 -12.67
C HIS A 116 -3.88 9.83 -11.94
N LEU A 117 -3.90 9.82 -10.60
CA LEU A 117 -3.10 8.93 -9.76
C LEU A 117 -3.50 7.46 -9.93
N VAL A 118 -4.81 7.17 -9.92
CA VAL A 118 -5.33 5.81 -10.14
C VAL A 118 -4.99 5.34 -11.56
N GLY A 119 -5.13 6.22 -12.55
CA GLY A 119 -4.77 5.94 -13.94
C GLY A 119 -3.28 5.63 -14.13
N SER A 120 -2.39 6.41 -13.50
CA SER A 120 -0.95 6.14 -13.55
C SER A 120 -0.57 4.86 -12.82
N ALA A 121 -1.14 4.62 -11.64
CA ALA A 121 -0.86 3.41 -10.85
C ALA A 121 -1.30 2.14 -11.58
N ARG A 122 -2.47 2.17 -12.26
CA ARG A 122 -2.93 1.04 -13.09
C ARG A 122 -1.98 0.74 -14.23
N ARG A 123 -1.52 1.75 -14.97
CA ARG A 123 -0.55 1.59 -16.06
C ARG A 123 0.76 0.98 -15.57
N GLU A 124 1.29 1.47 -14.44
CA GLU A 124 2.53 0.94 -13.86
C GLU A 124 2.37 -0.52 -13.39
N ALA A 125 1.20 -0.86 -12.83
CA ALA A 125 0.89 -2.23 -12.44
C ALA A 125 0.81 -3.15 -13.66
N GLU A 126 0.12 -2.73 -14.73
CA GLU A 126 0.02 -3.46 -16.00
C GLU A 126 1.41 -3.69 -16.62
N ASP A 127 2.25 -2.66 -16.67
CA ASP A 127 3.62 -2.75 -17.19
C ASP A 127 4.47 -3.72 -16.35
N THR A 128 4.30 -3.71 -15.03
CA THR A 128 5.03 -4.60 -14.12
C THR A 128 4.59 -6.05 -14.29
N VAL A 129 3.29 -6.31 -14.39
CA VAL A 129 2.75 -7.64 -14.67
C VAL A 129 3.22 -8.15 -16.03
N HIS A 130 3.17 -7.30 -17.06
CA HIS A 130 3.63 -7.67 -18.40
C HIS A 130 5.13 -8.02 -18.41
N ARG A 131 5.97 -7.23 -17.74
CA ARG A 131 7.41 -7.53 -17.59
C ARG A 131 7.64 -8.84 -16.85
N ALA A 132 6.95 -9.06 -15.73
CA ALA A 132 7.08 -10.28 -14.94
C ALA A 132 6.64 -11.52 -15.74
N GLN A 133 5.55 -11.42 -16.50
CA GLN A 133 5.09 -12.51 -17.36
C GLN A 133 6.11 -12.83 -18.46
N ALA A 134 6.62 -11.81 -19.15
CA ALA A 134 7.63 -11.99 -20.19
C ALA A 134 8.94 -12.59 -19.64
N GLU A 135 9.33 -12.24 -18.41
CA GLU A 135 10.48 -12.83 -17.72
C GLU A 135 10.22 -14.28 -17.32
N ALA A 136 9.04 -14.59 -16.79
CA ALA A 136 8.64 -15.95 -16.44
C ALA A 136 8.63 -16.87 -17.68
N ASP A 137 8.06 -16.41 -18.79
CA ASP A 137 8.02 -17.16 -20.05
C ASP A 137 9.43 -17.44 -20.58
N ARG A 138 10.35 -16.47 -20.48
CA ARG A 138 11.77 -16.66 -20.83
C ARG A 138 12.44 -17.69 -19.94
N LEU A 139 12.25 -17.61 -18.62
CA LEU A 139 12.86 -18.55 -17.68
C LEU A 139 12.38 -19.98 -17.94
N VAL A 140 11.08 -20.15 -18.22
CA VAL A 140 10.53 -21.46 -18.60
C VAL A 140 11.13 -21.96 -19.91
N ALA A 141 11.24 -21.12 -20.93
CA ALA A 141 11.84 -21.48 -22.21
C ALA A 141 13.32 -21.89 -22.05
N ASP A 142 14.10 -21.10 -21.31
CA ASP A 142 15.51 -21.39 -21.03
C ASP A 142 15.67 -22.67 -20.21
N GLY A 143 14.80 -22.87 -19.21
CA GLY A 143 14.75 -24.08 -18.39
C GLY A 143 14.47 -25.33 -19.22
N ASN A 144 13.46 -25.29 -20.10
CA ASN A 144 13.13 -26.39 -21.00
C ASN A 144 14.28 -26.67 -21.97
N ALA A 145 14.87 -25.63 -22.57
CA ALA A 145 16.01 -25.80 -23.47
C ALA A 145 17.22 -26.43 -22.76
N SER A 146 17.47 -26.08 -21.49
CA SER A 146 18.51 -26.72 -20.69
C SER A 146 18.18 -28.16 -20.34
N TYR A 147 16.93 -28.44 -20.00
CA TYR A 147 16.45 -29.78 -19.72
C TYR A 147 16.63 -30.70 -20.93
N ASP A 148 16.19 -30.27 -22.11
CA ASP A 148 16.31 -31.02 -23.36
C ASP A 148 17.77 -31.34 -23.70
N ARG A 149 18.68 -30.37 -23.50
CA ARG A 149 20.13 -30.62 -23.66
C ARG A 149 20.65 -31.68 -22.70
N SER A 150 20.32 -31.58 -21.41
CA SER A 150 20.79 -32.55 -20.42
C SER A 150 20.23 -33.96 -20.66
N VAL A 151 18.98 -34.07 -21.12
CA VAL A 151 18.38 -35.35 -21.51
C VAL A 151 19.12 -35.93 -22.71
N SER A 152 19.32 -35.15 -23.76
CA SER A 152 20.04 -35.60 -24.97
C SER A 152 21.48 -36.02 -24.66
N GLU A 153 22.19 -35.28 -23.82
CA GLU A 153 23.53 -35.63 -23.35
C GLU A 153 23.52 -36.94 -22.55
N GLY A 154 22.52 -37.12 -21.67
CA GLY A 154 22.35 -38.34 -20.88
C GLY A 154 22.05 -39.57 -21.73
N GLU A 155 21.18 -39.45 -22.74
CA GLU A 155 20.86 -40.51 -23.69
C GLU A 155 22.10 -40.91 -24.52
N ALA A 156 22.83 -39.92 -25.04
CA ALA A 156 24.06 -40.18 -25.79
C ALA A 156 25.12 -40.90 -24.94
N GLU A 157 25.26 -40.52 -23.67
CA GLU A 157 26.19 -41.18 -22.75
C GLU A 157 25.72 -42.60 -22.38
N GLN A 158 24.41 -42.79 -22.17
CA GLN A 158 23.83 -44.12 -21.95
C GLN A 158 24.12 -45.04 -23.14
N GLU A 159 23.87 -44.60 -24.37
CA GLU A 159 24.16 -45.38 -25.58
C GLU A 159 25.65 -45.74 -25.68
N ARG A 160 26.53 -44.78 -25.35
CA ARG A 160 27.98 -45.00 -25.32
C ARG A 160 28.35 -46.09 -24.32
N LEU A 161 27.81 -46.07 -23.10
CA LEU A 161 28.08 -47.05 -22.06
C LEU A 161 27.52 -48.45 -22.40
N VAL A 162 26.33 -48.53 -22.98
CA VAL A 162 25.73 -49.79 -23.45
C VAL A 162 26.59 -50.42 -24.55
N SER A 163 27.03 -49.62 -25.54
CA SER A 163 27.93 -50.08 -26.60
C SER A 163 29.25 -50.60 -26.05
N GLN A 164 29.88 -49.87 -25.12
CA GLN A 164 31.12 -50.31 -24.47
C GLN A 164 30.92 -51.64 -23.71
N THR A 165 29.82 -51.78 -22.98
CA THR A 165 29.50 -53.00 -22.22
C THR A 165 29.25 -54.18 -23.15
N GLU A 166 28.57 -53.97 -24.28
CA GLU A 166 28.33 -55.02 -25.27
C GLU A 166 29.62 -55.50 -25.93
N ILE A 167 30.54 -54.59 -26.27
CA ILE A 167 31.85 -54.93 -26.82
C ILE A 167 32.62 -55.81 -25.82
N VAL A 168 32.66 -55.41 -24.54
CA VAL A 168 33.33 -56.18 -23.48
C VAL A 168 32.69 -57.56 -23.32
N ARG A 169 31.36 -57.67 -23.35
CA ARG A 169 30.65 -58.95 -23.29
C ARG A 169 31.01 -59.84 -24.47
N ARG A 170 30.92 -59.33 -25.71
CA ARG A 170 31.26 -60.08 -26.93
C ARG A 170 32.72 -60.53 -26.94
N ALA A 171 33.65 -59.67 -26.50
CA ALA A 171 35.06 -60.01 -26.39
C ALA A 171 35.31 -61.15 -25.39
N ASN A 172 34.62 -61.15 -24.24
CA ASN A 172 34.71 -62.24 -23.26
C ASN A 172 34.13 -63.55 -23.80
N ASP A 173 32.99 -63.51 -24.51
CA ASP A 173 32.39 -64.69 -25.11
C ASP A 173 33.28 -65.28 -26.22
N GLU A 174 33.92 -64.42 -27.03
CA GLU A 174 34.89 -64.84 -28.05
C GLU A 174 36.14 -65.45 -27.42
N ALA A 175 36.70 -64.82 -26.39
CA ALA A 175 37.86 -65.32 -25.67
C ALA A 175 37.59 -66.72 -25.09
N ARG A 176 36.41 -66.95 -24.50
CA ARG A 176 35.99 -68.28 -24.03
C ARG A 176 35.92 -69.28 -25.18
N ARG A 177 35.28 -68.93 -26.30
CA ARG A 177 35.21 -69.81 -27.48
C ARG A 177 36.60 -70.18 -28.03
N ILE A 178 37.53 -69.23 -28.08
CA ILE A 178 38.92 -69.49 -28.51
C ILE A 178 39.60 -70.47 -27.55
N VAL A 179 39.46 -70.25 -26.23
CA VAL A 179 40.05 -71.13 -25.20
C VAL A 179 39.46 -72.54 -25.30
N ASP A 180 38.15 -72.67 -25.42
CA ASP A 180 37.47 -73.96 -25.55
C ASP A 180 37.91 -74.70 -26.82
N THR A 181 37.98 -73.98 -27.95
CA THR A 181 38.45 -74.55 -29.23
C THR A 181 39.91 -75.00 -29.14
N ALA A 182 40.78 -74.18 -28.53
CA ALA A 182 42.19 -74.52 -28.33
C ALA A 182 42.36 -75.74 -27.42
N HIS A 183 41.52 -75.91 -26.39
CA HIS A 183 41.50 -77.11 -25.56
C HIS A 183 41.11 -78.35 -26.38
N VAL A 184 40.02 -78.28 -27.16
CA VAL A 184 39.58 -79.38 -28.03
C VAL A 184 40.64 -79.74 -29.06
N ASP A 185 41.25 -78.75 -29.72
CA ASP A 185 42.33 -78.98 -30.69
C ASP A 185 43.58 -79.55 -30.03
N SER A 186 43.92 -79.12 -28.81
CA SER A 186 45.05 -79.66 -28.06
C SER A 186 44.83 -81.12 -27.65
N GLU A 187 43.62 -81.47 -27.20
CA GLU A 187 43.25 -82.86 -26.90
C GLU A 187 43.30 -83.72 -28.17
N ARG A 188 42.76 -83.21 -29.28
CA ARG A 188 42.82 -83.87 -30.59
C ARG A 188 44.26 -84.10 -31.04
N LEU A 189 45.12 -83.08 -30.98
CA LEU A 189 46.53 -83.19 -31.35
C LEU A 189 47.26 -84.20 -30.46
N ARG A 190 46.94 -84.24 -29.16
CA ARG A 190 47.52 -85.24 -28.26
C ARG A 190 47.12 -86.66 -28.68
N THR A 191 45.85 -86.90 -28.97
CA THR A 191 45.38 -88.19 -29.48
C THR A 191 46.03 -88.55 -30.82
N GLU A 192 46.09 -87.61 -31.77
CA GLU A 192 46.76 -87.83 -33.06
C GLU A 192 48.27 -88.16 -32.88
N CYS A 193 48.95 -87.49 -31.95
CA CYS A 193 50.34 -87.80 -31.58
C CYS A 193 50.48 -89.17 -30.94
N ASP A 194 49.60 -89.54 -30.00
CA ASP A 194 49.61 -90.84 -29.34
C ASP A 194 49.40 -91.97 -30.37
N GLU A 195 48.44 -91.81 -31.28
CA GLU A 195 48.18 -92.74 -32.39
C GLU A 195 49.38 -92.82 -33.35
N PHE A 196 50.01 -91.69 -33.67
CA PHE A 196 51.21 -91.67 -34.53
C PHE A 196 52.40 -92.39 -33.88
N VAL A 197 52.63 -92.16 -32.58
CA VAL A 197 53.69 -92.84 -31.81
C VAL A 197 53.43 -94.34 -31.76
N GLU A 198 52.21 -94.75 -31.45
CA GLU A 198 51.82 -96.17 -31.44
C GLU A 198 52.04 -96.82 -32.81
N GLY A 199 51.62 -96.15 -33.89
CA GLY A 199 51.86 -96.61 -35.26
C GLY A 199 53.35 -96.78 -35.57
N LYS A 200 54.19 -95.81 -35.18
CA LYS A 200 55.65 -95.90 -35.39
C LYS A 200 56.32 -96.98 -34.52
N LEU A 201 55.85 -97.18 -33.29
CA LEU A 201 56.33 -98.26 -32.43
C LEU A 201 55.95 -99.62 -33.01
N SER A 202 54.74 -99.77 -33.54
CA SER A 202 54.29 -100.98 -34.22
C SER A 202 55.13 -101.28 -35.48
N GLU A 203 55.36 -100.28 -36.35
CA GLU A 203 56.27 -100.42 -37.51
C GLU A 203 57.71 -100.83 -37.08
N PHE A 204 58.19 -100.28 -35.95
CA PHE A 204 59.49 -100.59 -35.40
C PHE A 204 59.54 -102.01 -34.83
N GLU A 205 58.49 -102.46 -34.14
CA GLU A 205 58.33 -103.83 -33.64
C GLU A 205 58.32 -104.83 -34.80
N GLU A 206 57.57 -104.55 -35.86
CA GLU A 206 57.56 -105.37 -37.06
C GLU A 206 58.94 -105.48 -37.71
N SER A 207 59.66 -104.36 -37.79
CA SER A 207 61.03 -104.28 -38.31
C SER A 207 61.99 -105.11 -37.47
N LEU A 208 61.98 -104.96 -36.13
CA LEU A 208 62.79 -105.76 -35.20
C LEU A 208 62.44 -107.25 -35.28
N SER A 209 61.16 -107.59 -35.38
CA SER A 209 60.69 -108.97 -35.57
C SER A 209 61.13 -109.55 -36.91
N GLY A 210 61.20 -108.72 -37.95
CA GLY A 210 61.80 -109.06 -39.24
C GLY A 210 63.29 -109.35 -39.12
N VAL A 211 64.04 -108.47 -38.46
CA VAL A 211 65.49 -108.66 -38.19
C VAL A 211 65.74 -109.91 -37.35
N LEU A 212 64.97 -110.14 -36.28
CA LEU A 212 65.06 -111.36 -35.46
C LEU A 212 64.78 -112.64 -36.25
N ARG A 213 63.78 -112.62 -37.15
CA ARG A 213 63.52 -113.73 -38.07
C ARG A 213 64.69 -113.97 -39.02
N THR A 214 65.31 -112.91 -39.56
CA THR A 214 66.51 -113.01 -40.39
C THR A 214 67.69 -113.59 -39.61
N VAL A 215 67.97 -113.08 -38.41
CA VAL A 215 69.04 -113.61 -37.52
C VAL A 215 68.78 -115.07 -37.14
N THR A 216 67.53 -115.46 -36.90
CA THR A 216 67.17 -116.86 -36.60
C THR A 216 67.36 -117.76 -37.82
N ARG A 217 67.03 -117.27 -39.03
CA ARG A 217 67.32 -117.96 -40.30
C ARG A 217 68.82 -118.08 -40.53
N ASP A 218 69.60 -117.03 -40.34
CA ASP A 218 71.06 -117.07 -40.49
C ASP A 218 71.72 -118.01 -39.47
N ARG A 219 71.24 -118.01 -38.21
CA ARG A 219 71.65 -119.01 -37.21
C ARG A 219 71.25 -120.44 -37.60
N GLN A 220 70.09 -120.65 -38.20
CA GLN A 220 69.69 -121.97 -38.71
C GLN A 220 70.47 -122.37 -39.96
N ALA A 221 70.83 -121.44 -40.84
CA ALA A 221 71.66 -121.67 -42.02
C ALA A 221 73.10 -122.05 -41.62
N LEU A 222 73.69 -121.37 -40.63
CA LEU A 222 74.95 -121.78 -40.00
C LEU A 222 74.87 -123.16 -39.33
N ARG A 223 73.68 -123.61 -38.93
CA ARG A 223 73.44 -124.97 -38.43
C ARG A 223 73.13 -126.01 -39.51
N ARG A 224 72.84 -125.64 -40.77
CA ARG A 224 72.40 -126.56 -41.84
C ARG A 224 73.29 -126.61 -43.10
N GLY A 225 74.34 -125.78 -43.22
CA GLY A 225 75.40 -125.94 -44.24
C GLY A 225 76.77 -126.10 -43.55
N ALA A 226 77.13 -127.27 -43.01
CA ALA A 226 77.63 -128.48 -43.69
C ALA A 226 79.09 -128.36 -44.17
N GLY A 227 79.95 -129.21 -43.61
CA GLY A 227 81.19 -129.62 -44.26
C GLY A 227 80.96 -130.67 -45.34
N VAL A 228 81.94 -130.72 -46.27
CA VAL A 228 82.39 -131.83 -47.15
C VAL A 228 81.76 -132.00 -48.54
N SER A 229 82.57 -131.75 -49.59
CA SER A 229 83.11 -132.74 -50.57
C SER A 229 83.54 -132.03 -51.89
N ARG A 230 84.82 -131.90 -52.28
CA ARG A 230 85.73 -132.86 -52.96
C ARG A 230 85.20 -133.44 -54.29
N ARG A 231 85.73 -132.99 -55.45
CA ARG A 231 86.56 -133.74 -56.46
C ARG A 231 86.56 -133.15 -57.89
N ARG A 232 87.80 -133.06 -58.44
CA ARG A 232 88.31 -133.45 -59.78
C ARG A 232 87.94 -132.69 -61.08
N THR A 233 89.01 -132.12 -61.66
CA THR A 233 89.51 -132.20 -63.07
C THR A 233 88.52 -132.05 -64.23
N GLU A 234 88.68 -130.97 -64.99
CA GLU A 234 89.49 -130.93 -66.23
C GLU A 234 90.35 -129.66 -66.24
#